data_AF-A0A061QCR6-F1
#
_entry.id   AF-A0A061QCR6-F1
#
_cell.length_a   1.000
_cell.length_b   1.000
_cell.length_c   1.000
_cell.angle_alpha   90.00
_cell.angle_beta   90.00
_cell.angle_gamma   90.00
#
_symmetry.space_group_name_H-M   'P 1'
#
loop_
_entity.id
_entity.type
_entity.pdbx_description
1 polymer ?
#
loop_
_entity_poly.entity_id
_entity_poly.type
_entity_poly.pdbx_seq_one_letter_code
_entity_poly.pdbx_strand_id
1 'polypeptide(L)'
;MEHLLEKRVRYFLNSPYRGREDVRRTLKELRIHGHLVLIGGMLRDVAMFGNAGFKSDLDFVIDPYNLATFEKHMHAMGARVNRFGGYALPSKRWQIDVWPLQRTWAHLQEHVRVLTVGDLRKVTFFSCDAIIYNLTHKKLCARPGYFDDLGRKILEINLRPNPNPKGNAVRAFRYALIKGFQWGPNLSRFVAEIIDEIGWDALRDKELRSFKTGYLETIEIDALKRELNHHLSEGDGLFDPSAFQRNVQLQLPYAQ
;
A
#
# COMPACT_ATOMS: atom_id res chain seq x y z
N MET A 1 1.46 -1.48 19.72
CA MET A 1 1.36 -0.71 18.45
C MET A 1 -0.09 -0.42 18.05
N GLU A 2 -0.96 -1.43 18.10
CA GLU A 2 -2.37 -1.34 17.68
C GLU A 2 -3.18 -0.18 18.29
N HIS A 3 -3.29 -0.11 19.62
CA HIS A 3 -4.08 0.93 20.29
C HIS A 3 -3.63 2.36 19.94
N LEU A 4 -2.32 2.55 19.78
CA LEU A 4 -1.74 3.83 19.36
C LEU A 4 -2.13 4.16 17.91
N LEU A 5 -2.15 3.17 17.02
CA LEU A 5 -2.63 3.35 15.65
C LEU A 5 -4.12 3.75 15.63
N GLU A 6 -4.99 3.09 16.40
CA GLU A 6 -6.40 3.48 16.52
C GLU A 6 -6.56 4.94 16.98
N LYS A 7 -5.77 5.38 17.97
CA LYS A 7 -5.77 6.77 18.43
C LYS A 7 -5.31 7.73 17.33
N ARG A 8 -4.23 7.39 16.60
CA ARG A 8 -3.67 8.22 15.52
C ARG A 8 -4.63 8.34 14.34
N VAL A 9 -5.27 7.25 13.92
CA VAL A 9 -6.26 7.24 12.83
C VAL A 9 -7.49 8.03 13.25
N ARG A 10 -8.01 7.85 14.47
CA ARG A 10 -9.11 8.69 14.99
C ARG A 10 -8.75 10.17 14.99
N TYR A 11 -7.55 10.52 15.43
CA TYR A 11 -7.10 11.92 15.38
C TYR A 11 -7.04 12.41 13.93
N PHE A 12 -6.49 11.62 13.01
CA PHE A 12 -6.42 11.98 11.60
C PHE A 12 -7.81 12.29 11.04
N LEU A 13 -8.76 11.37 11.20
CA LEU A 13 -10.09 11.48 10.63
C LEU A 13 -10.95 12.58 11.25
N ASN A 14 -10.67 13.01 12.49
CA ASN A 14 -11.49 14.02 13.18
C ASN A 14 -10.84 15.40 13.28
N SER A 15 -9.53 15.50 13.07
CA SER A 15 -8.81 16.76 13.21
C SER A 15 -9.09 17.70 12.03
N PRO A 16 -9.37 19.00 12.28
CA PRO A 16 -9.50 19.99 11.21
C PRO A 16 -8.14 20.45 10.64
N TYR A 17 -7.04 20.13 11.32
CA TYR A 17 -5.71 20.60 10.92
C TYR A 17 -5.17 19.88 9.68
N ARG A 18 -4.23 20.52 9.00
CA ARG A 18 -3.52 19.98 7.82
C ARG A 18 -4.44 19.60 6.65
N GLY A 19 -5.48 20.42 6.40
CA GLY A 19 -6.33 20.30 5.20
C GLY A 19 -7.12 18.99 5.13
N ARG A 20 -7.61 18.49 6.27
CA ARG A 20 -8.37 17.22 6.36
C ARG A 20 -9.89 17.43 6.29
N GLU A 21 -10.33 18.66 6.06
CA GLU A 21 -11.74 19.01 5.95
C GLU A 21 -12.41 18.32 4.76
N ASP A 22 -11.74 18.26 3.61
CA ASP A 22 -12.22 17.52 2.44
C ASP A 22 -12.44 16.05 2.77
N VAL A 23 -11.49 15.40 3.46
CA VAL A 23 -11.62 14.01 3.92
C VAL A 23 -12.84 13.85 4.83
N ARG A 24 -13.01 14.75 5.81
CA ARG A 24 -14.15 14.70 6.73
C ARG A 24 -15.49 14.85 6.04
N ARG A 25 -15.60 15.80 5.11
CA ARG A 25 -16.82 16.04 4.32
C ARG A 25 -17.14 14.81 3.46
N THR A 26 -16.16 14.32 2.71
CA THR A 26 -16.29 13.08 1.92
C THR A 26 -16.76 11.91 2.77
N LEU A 27 -16.17 11.69 3.94
CA LEU A 27 -16.59 10.59 4.82
C LEU A 27 -17.98 10.78 5.40
N LYS A 28 -18.43 12.02 5.64
CA LYS A 28 -19.80 12.29 6.08
C LYS A 28 -20.80 11.94 4.98
N GLU A 29 -20.51 12.30 3.74
CA GLU A 29 -21.35 12.01 2.57
C GLU A 29 -21.39 10.51 2.29
N LEU A 30 -20.24 9.84 2.25
CA LEU A 30 -20.16 8.40 1.95
C LEU A 30 -20.87 7.51 3.00
N ARG A 31 -20.93 7.92 4.27
CA ARG A 31 -21.51 7.11 5.36
C ARG A 31 -22.99 6.80 5.19
N ILE A 32 -23.73 7.62 4.43
CA ILE A 32 -25.16 7.36 4.18
C ILE A 32 -25.36 6.25 3.14
N HIS A 33 -24.31 5.93 2.37
CA HIS A 33 -24.38 4.98 1.27
C HIS A 33 -23.96 3.57 1.66
N GLY A 34 -23.34 3.35 2.83
CA GLY A 34 -22.91 2.03 3.24
C GLY A 34 -21.87 2.00 4.35
N HIS A 35 -21.37 0.79 4.63
CA HIS A 35 -20.35 0.58 5.65
C HIS A 35 -18.95 0.88 5.10
N LEU A 36 -18.27 1.86 5.70
CA LEU A 36 -16.95 2.31 5.27
C LEU A 36 -15.83 1.71 6.11
N VAL A 37 -14.77 1.31 5.42
CA VAL A 37 -13.50 0.94 6.01
C VAL A 37 -12.35 1.65 5.29
N LEU A 38 -11.29 1.97 6.03
CA LEU A 38 -10.01 2.41 5.48
C LEU A 38 -9.09 1.19 5.42
N ILE A 39 -8.36 1.00 4.33
CA ILE A 39 -7.47 -0.16 4.14
C ILE A 39 -6.08 0.29 3.70
N GLY A 40 -5.06 -0.54 3.97
CA GLY A 40 -3.80 -0.45 3.26
C GLY A 40 -2.85 0.64 3.76
N GLY A 41 -2.29 1.38 2.82
CA GLY A 41 -1.01 2.05 3.01
C GLY A 41 -0.99 3.17 4.03
N MET A 42 -2.09 3.90 4.18
CA MET A 42 -2.22 4.93 5.22
C MET A 42 -2.04 4.32 6.61
N LEU A 43 -2.71 3.20 6.90
CA LEU A 43 -2.69 2.57 8.22
C LEU A 43 -1.29 2.08 8.58
N ARG A 44 -0.61 1.42 7.62
CA ARG A 44 0.79 1.01 7.74
C ARG A 44 1.71 2.20 8.03
N ASP A 45 1.62 3.25 7.21
CA ASP A 45 2.51 4.39 7.35
C ASP A 45 2.26 5.19 8.63
N VAL A 46 1.01 5.33 9.08
CA VAL A 46 0.71 5.98 10.37
C VAL A 46 1.18 5.14 11.56
N ALA A 47 1.16 3.82 11.45
CA ALA A 47 1.70 2.94 12.48
C ALA A 47 3.21 3.15 12.62
N MET A 48 3.93 3.17 11.49
CA MET A 48 5.39 3.28 11.45
C MET A 48 5.90 4.71 11.70
N PHE A 49 5.28 5.72 11.07
CA PHE A 49 5.82 7.08 10.96
C PHE A 49 4.90 8.16 11.55
N GLY A 50 3.73 7.76 12.06
CA GLY A 50 2.76 8.68 12.64
C GLY A 50 2.07 9.59 11.61
N ASN A 51 1.17 10.44 12.12
CA ASN A 51 0.32 11.31 11.28
C ASN A 51 1.08 12.39 10.51
N ALA A 52 2.34 12.65 10.85
CA ALA A 52 3.18 13.63 10.16
C ALA A 52 4.09 13.01 9.10
N GLY A 53 4.43 11.73 9.24
CA GLY A 53 5.35 11.03 8.33
C GLY A 53 4.67 10.21 7.24
N PHE A 54 3.35 9.97 7.31
CA PHE A 54 2.67 9.19 6.28
C PHE A 54 2.51 9.96 4.97
N LYS A 55 2.72 9.27 3.85
CA LYS A 55 2.61 9.81 2.48
C LYS A 55 1.72 8.97 1.57
N SER A 56 1.19 7.86 2.06
CA SER A 56 0.28 6.98 1.30
C SER A 56 -1.08 7.64 1.08
N ASP A 57 -1.74 7.18 0.03
CA ASP A 57 -3.10 7.54 -0.35
C ASP A 57 -4.13 7.07 0.70
N LEU A 58 -5.33 7.64 0.64
CA LEU A 58 -6.45 7.26 1.48
C LEU A 58 -7.38 6.30 0.70
N ASP A 59 -7.14 5.01 0.81
CA ASP A 59 -7.95 3.96 0.20
C ASP A 59 -9.12 3.54 1.11
N PHE A 60 -10.33 3.92 0.73
CA PHE A 60 -11.55 3.48 1.39
C PHE A 60 -12.24 2.37 0.60
N VAL A 61 -12.80 1.40 1.31
CA VAL A 61 -13.76 0.45 0.74
C VAL A 61 -15.10 0.69 1.39
N ILE A 62 -16.15 0.75 0.57
CA ILE A 62 -17.54 0.85 1.03
C ILE A 62 -18.28 -0.43 0.68
N ASP A 63 -19.02 -0.97 1.64
CA ASP A 63 -20.05 -1.98 1.38
C ASP A 63 -21.40 -1.25 1.23
N PRO A 64 -21.83 -0.93 -0.01
CA PRO A 64 -22.95 -0.05 -0.24
C PRO A 64 -24.28 -0.75 0.04
N TYR A 65 -25.22 -0.03 0.68
CA TYR A 65 -26.61 -0.50 0.85
C TYR A 65 -27.30 -0.69 -0.51
N ASN A 66 -26.95 0.16 -1.48
CA ASN A 66 -27.37 0.03 -2.87
C ASN A 66 -26.23 0.49 -3.79
N LEU A 67 -25.70 -0.42 -4.60
CA LEU A 67 -24.58 -0.14 -5.48
C LEU A 67 -24.90 0.95 -6.52
N ALA A 68 -26.02 0.84 -7.24
CA ALA A 68 -26.37 1.79 -8.30
C ALA A 68 -26.51 3.24 -7.78
N THR A 69 -27.13 3.41 -6.61
CA THR A 69 -27.26 4.72 -5.95
C THR A 69 -25.89 5.27 -5.52
N PHE A 70 -25.03 4.42 -4.97
CA PHE A 70 -23.66 4.80 -4.63
C PHE A 70 -22.86 5.25 -5.87
N GLU A 71 -22.94 4.51 -6.98
CA GLU A 71 -22.22 4.85 -8.22
C GLU A 71 -22.72 6.17 -8.82
N LYS A 72 -24.05 6.38 -8.84
CA LYS A 72 -24.63 7.67 -9.23
C LYS A 72 -24.11 8.82 -8.36
N HIS A 73 -23.99 8.60 -7.05
CA HIS A 73 -23.43 9.59 -6.14
C HIS A 73 -21.95 9.87 -6.41
N MET A 74 -21.13 8.85 -6.69
CA MET A 74 -19.71 9.04 -7.07
C MET A 74 -19.56 9.90 -8.32
N HIS A 75 -20.40 9.68 -9.33
CA HIS A 75 -20.43 10.56 -10.51
C HIS A 75 -20.84 12.00 -10.18
N ALA A 76 -21.85 12.19 -9.32
CA ALA A 76 -22.29 13.52 -8.88
C ALA A 76 -21.21 14.27 -8.07
N MET A 77 -20.38 13.55 -7.32
CA MET A 77 -19.21 14.11 -6.62
C MET A 77 -18.03 14.43 -7.56
N GLY A 78 -18.14 14.14 -8.87
CA GLY A 78 -17.06 14.34 -9.84
C GLY A 78 -15.92 13.31 -9.70
N ALA A 79 -16.21 12.12 -9.16
CA ALA A 79 -15.22 11.06 -9.06
C ALA A 79 -14.75 10.60 -10.45
N ARG A 80 -13.47 10.26 -10.57
CA ARG A 80 -12.89 9.66 -11.78
C ARG A 80 -12.69 8.18 -11.55
N VAL A 81 -13.11 7.33 -12.48
CA VAL A 81 -12.85 5.89 -12.40
C VAL A 81 -11.36 5.65 -12.71
N ASN A 82 -10.66 4.99 -11.79
CA ASN A 82 -9.27 4.61 -11.96
C ASN A 82 -9.16 3.34 -12.83
N ARG A 83 -7.93 3.03 -13.28
CA ARG A 83 -7.66 1.91 -14.21
C ARG A 83 -8.07 0.52 -13.70
N PHE A 84 -8.38 0.37 -12.42
CA PHE A 84 -8.81 -0.91 -11.83
C PHE A 84 -10.27 -0.88 -11.35
N GLY A 85 -11.03 0.18 -11.65
CA GLY A 85 -12.46 0.27 -11.37
C GLY A 85 -12.85 0.96 -10.05
N GLY A 86 -11.89 1.54 -9.32
CA GLY A 86 -12.14 2.35 -8.13
C GLY A 86 -12.45 3.80 -8.48
N TYR A 87 -13.01 4.56 -7.53
CA TYR A 87 -13.39 5.96 -7.70
C TYR A 87 -12.37 6.89 -7.02
N ALA A 88 -11.59 7.62 -7.80
CA ALA A 88 -10.71 8.68 -7.33
C ALA A 88 -11.51 9.98 -7.12
N LEU A 89 -11.63 10.42 -5.87
CA LEU A 89 -12.40 11.61 -5.51
C LEU A 89 -11.58 12.89 -5.62
N PRO A 90 -12.20 14.01 -6.06
CA PRO A 90 -11.53 15.30 -6.07
C PRO A 90 -11.25 15.76 -4.63
N SER A 91 -9.98 16.06 -4.34
CA SER A 91 -9.54 16.58 -3.05
C SER A 91 -8.30 17.43 -3.26
N LYS A 92 -8.19 18.54 -2.52
CA LYS A 92 -7.11 19.51 -2.73
C LYS A 92 -5.75 19.00 -2.26
N ARG A 93 -5.73 18.18 -1.21
CA ARG A 93 -4.50 17.80 -0.50
C ARG A 93 -4.28 16.30 -0.40
N TRP A 94 -5.36 15.53 -0.34
CA TRP A 94 -5.30 14.09 -0.12
C TRP A 94 -5.72 13.37 -1.39
N GLN A 95 -4.98 12.35 -1.79
CA GLN A 95 -5.47 11.39 -2.76
C GLN A 95 -6.45 10.47 -2.02
N ILE A 96 -7.71 10.46 -2.45
CA ILE A 96 -8.79 9.69 -1.84
C ILE A 96 -9.35 8.77 -2.91
N ASP A 97 -9.20 7.48 -2.70
CA ASP A 97 -9.74 6.43 -3.56
C ASP A 97 -10.85 5.69 -2.80
N VAL A 98 -11.99 5.43 -3.46
CA VAL A 98 -13.13 4.73 -2.88
C VAL A 98 -13.51 3.55 -3.76
N TRP A 99 -13.60 2.37 -3.18
CA TRP A 99 -13.91 1.14 -3.89
C TRP A 99 -15.21 0.56 -3.34
N PRO A 100 -16.21 0.23 -4.18
CA PRO A 100 -17.31 -0.60 -3.70
C PRO A 100 -16.81 -2.03 -3.49
N LEU A 101 -17.23 -2.67 -2.39
CA LEU A 101 -16.80 -3.99 -1.96
C LEU A 101 -16.90 -5.03 -3.08
N GLN A 102 -18.01 -4.97 -3.83
CA GLN A 102 -18.36 -5.87 -4.93
C GLN A 102 -17.48 -5.66 -6.18
N ARG A 103 -16.71 -4.57 -6.28
CA ARG A 103 -15.82 -4.30 -7.42
C ARG A 103 -14.35 -4.21 -7.04
N THR A 104 -13.96 -4.78 -5.91
CA THR A 104 -12.53 -4.94 -5.61
C THR A 104 -11.90 -5.86 -6.64
N TRP A 105 -10.71 -5.52 -7.14
CA TRP A 105 -10.06 -6.25 -8.23
C TRP A 105 -9.89 -7.75 -7.93
N ALA A 106 -9.43 -8.10 -6.73
CA ALA A 106 -9.23 -9.51 -6.34
C ALA A 106 -10.54 -10.32 -6.31
N HIS A 107 -11.67 -9.65 -6.04
CA HIS A 107 -12.99 -10.27 -6.10
C HIS A 107 -13.46 -10.47 -7.53
N LEU A 108 -13.34 -9.44 -8.37
CA LEU A 108 -13.75 -9.49 -9.78
C LEU A 108 -12.93 -10.47 -10.61
N GLN A 109 -11.69 -10.75 -10.23
CA GLN A 109 -10.83 -11.74 -10.89
C GLN A 109 -10.87 -13.12 -10.21
N GLU A 110 -11.81 -13.32 -9.28
CA GLU A 110 -12.04 -14.59 -8.60
C GLU A 110 -10.84 -15.15 -7.81
N HIS A 111 -9.83 -14.33 -7.54
CA HIS A 111 -8.67 -14.73 -6.74
C HIS A 111 -9.01 -14.83 -5.24
N VAL A 112 -9.94 -13.99 -4.76
CA VAL A 112 -10.43 -14.01 -3.38
C VAL A 112 -11.93 -13.73 -3.37
N ARG A 113 -12.70 -14.59 -2.73
CA ARG A 113 -14.12 -14.31 -2.46
C ARG A 113 -14.24 -13.27 -1.33
N VAL A 114 -14.72 -12.07 -1.66
CA VAL A 114 -14.94 -10.98 -0.72
C VAL A 114 -16.43 -10.88 -0.43
N LEU A 115 -16.86 -11.32 0.75
CA LEU A 115 -18.26 -11.28 1.17
C LEU A 115 -18.52 -10.17 2.19
N THR A 116 -17.50 -9.85 2.97
CA THR A 116 -17.58 -8.83 4.01
C THR A 116 -16.36 -7.91 3.92
N VAL A 117 -16.46 -6.74 4.54
CA VAL A 117 -15.30 -5.85 4.70
C VAL A 117 -14.13 -6.53 5.43
N GLY A 118 -14.39 -7.55 6.26
CA GLY A 118 -13.36 -8.33 6.96
C GLY A 118 -12.54 -9.23 6.04
N ASP A 119 -13.04 -9.58 4.85
CA ASP A 119 -12.30 -10.36 3.85
C ASP A 119 -11.24 -9.52 3.13
N LEU A 120 -11.33 -8.19 3.20
CA LEU A 120 -10.38 -7.28 2.53
C LEU A 120 -8.93 -7.43 3.02
N ARG A 121 -8.70 -8.03 4.20
CA ARG A 121 -7.33 -8.35 4.66
C ARG A 121 -6.62 -9.37 3.75
N LYS A 122 -7.36 -10.07 2.89
CA LYS A 122 -6.83 -11.09 1.98
C LYS A 122 -6.51 -10.53 0.59
N VAL A 123 -6.91 -9.28 0.28
CA VAL A 123 -6.92 -8.78 -1.11
C VAL A 123 -5.69 -7.96 -1.48
N THR A 124 -4.93 -7.48 -0.49
CA THR A 124 -3.74 -6.68 -0.74
C THR A 124 -2.56 -7.55 -1.11
N PHE A 125 -1.71 -7.06 -2.03
CA PHE A 125 -0.52 -7.79 -2.46
C PHE A 125 0.48 -7.97 -1.31
N PHE A 126 0.78 -6.89 -0.56
CA PHE A 126 1.71 -6.95 0.57
C PHE A 126 0.98 -7.23 1.89
N SER A 127 1.62 -8.03 2.75
CA SER A 127 1.14 -8.35 4.10
C SER A 127 1.06 -7.13 5.01
N CYS A 128 1.98 -6.19 4.90
CA CYS A 128 1.94 -4.95 5.68
C CYS A 128 0.84 -3.97 5.20
N ASP A 129 0.18 -4.27 4.06
CA ASP A 129 -0.99 -3.53 3.58
C ASP A 129 -2.29 -4.21 4.00
N ALA A 130 -2.23 -5.44 4.54
CA ALA A 130 -3.36 -6.29 4.91
C ALA A 130 -3.99 -5.91 6.27
N ILE A 131 -4.29 -4.62 6.43
CA ILE A 131 -4.91 -4.06 7.63
C ILE A 131 -6.10 -3.19 7.27
N ILE A 132 -7.15 -3.28 8.06
CA ILE A 132 -8.40 -2.55 7.88
C ILE A 132 -8.69 -1.75 9.14
N TYR A 133 -9.22 -0.54 8.99
CA TYR A 133 -9.82 0.23 10.06
C TYR A 133 -11.31 0.42 9.77
N ASN A 134 -12.18 -0.13 10.62
CA ASN A 134 -13.62 0.04 10.52
C ASN A 134 -14.02 1.41 11.08
N LEU A 135 -14.59 2.29 10.24
CA LEU A 135 -14.90 3.67 10.65
C LEU A 135 -16.07 3.76 11.63
N THR A 136 -17.00 2.80 11.59
CA THR A 136 -18.17 2.75 12.47
C THR A 136 -17.79 2.23 13.85
N HIS A 137 -17.16 1.06 13.89
CA HIS A 137 -16.74 0.43 15.15
C HIS A 137 -15.46 1.04 15.74
N LYS A 138 -14.75 1.85 14.94
CA LYS A 138 -13.48 2.50 15.31
C LYS A 138 -12.40 1.49 15.72
N LYS A 139 -12.39 0.33 15.08
CA LYS A 139 -11.53 -0.82 15.38
C LYS A 139 -10.67 -1.22 14.20
N LEU A 140 -9.45 -1.65 14.50
CA LEU A 140 -8.58 -2.28 13.52
C LEU A 140 -8.93 -3.77 13.35
N CYS A 141 -8.67 -4.29 12.17
CA CYS A 141 -8.72 -5.70 11.86
C CYS A 141 -7.50 -6.05 10.99
N ALA A 142 -6.68 -6.96 11.47
CA ALA A 142 -5.52 -7.49 10.77
C ALA A 142 -5.36 -8.97 11.12
N ARG A 143 -4.43 -9.67 10.46
CA ARG A 143 -4.05 -11.03 10.86
C ARG A 143 -3.32 -11.03 12.21
N PRO A 144 -3.37 -12.14 12.99
CA PRO A 144 -2.46 -12.33 14.12
C PRO A 144 -1.00 -12.13 13.69
N GLY A 145 -0.18 -11.52 14.55
CA GLY A 145 1.24 -11.23 14.27
C GLY A 145 1.50 -10.04 13.34
N TYR A 146 0.46 -9.38 12.79
CA TYR A 146 0.64 -8.23 11.88
C TYR A 146 1.54 -7.14 12.45
N PHE A 147 1.32 -6.75 13.71
CA PHE A 147 2.10 -5.67 14.33
C PHE A 147 3.52 -6.09 14.69
N ASP A 148 3.76 -7.38 14.91
CA ASP A 148 5.09 -7.93 15.18
C ASP A 148 5.91 -7.94 13.89
N ASP A 149 5.31 -8.42 12.79
CA ASP A 149 5.91 -8.36 11.44
C ASP A 149 6.21 -6.91 11.05
N LEU A 150 5.27 -5.99 11.30
CA LEU A 150 5.46 -4.57 11.00
C LEU A 150 6.58 -3.94 11.84
N GLY A 151 6.67 -4.31 13.13
CA GLY A 151 7.73 -3.86 14.04
C GLY A 151 9.11 -4.38 13.64
N ARG A 152 9.18 -5.63 13.16
CA ARG A 152 10.38 -6.26 12.58
C ARG A 152 10.66 -5.84 11.13
N LYS A 153 9.78 -5.03 10.55
CA LYS A 153 9.84 -4.57 9.15
C LYS A 153 9.95 -5.73 8.15
N ILE A 154 9.13 -6.75 8.32
CA ILE A 154 9.02 -7.87 7.37
C ILE A 154 8.01 -7.51 6.28
N LEU A 155 8.45 -7.59 5.03
CA LEU A 155 7.61 -7.42 3.86
C LEU A 155 7.45 -8.75 3.16
N GLU A 156 6.21 -9.21 3.07
CA GLU A 156 5.90 -10.49 2.45
C GLU A 156 4.66 -10.36 1.55
N ILE A 157 4.50 -11.29 0.62
CA ILE A 157 3.32 -11.45 -0.20
C ILE A 157 2.17 -11.98 0.66
N ASN A 158 1.03 -11.32 0.54
CA ASN A 158 -0.25 -11.73 1.10
C ASN A 158 -1.17 -12.33 0.03
N LEU A 159 -1.22 -11.72 -1.17
CA LEU A 159 -1.92 -12.25 -2.34
C LEU A 159 -1.04 -12.09 -3.58
N ARG A 160 -0.55 -13.20 -4.14
CA ARG A 160 0.38 -13.17 -5.28
C ARG A 160 -0.26 -12.69 -6.60
N PRO A 161 -1.45 -13.15 -7.00
CA PRO A 161 -2.12 -12.62 -8.19
C PRO A 161 -2.34 -11.11 -8.06
N ASN A 162 -1.89 -10.34 -9.05
CA ASN A 162 -2.02 -8.88 -9.04
C ASN A 162 -1.96 -8.31 -10.47
N PRO A 163 -2.60 -7.16 -10.74
CA PRO A 163 -2.69 -6.61 -12.10
C PRO A 163 -1.45 -5.81 -12.53
N ASN A 164 -0.41 -5.71 -11.68
CA ASN A 164 0.77 -4.91 -11.98
C ASN A 164 2.03 -5.50 -11.31
N PRO A 165 2.49 -6.70 -11.72
CA PRO A 165 3.61 -7.39 -11.06
C PRO A 165 4.88 -6.55 -11.05
N LYS A 166 5.21 -5.95 -12.20
CA LYS A 166 6.30 -4.98 -12.37
C LYS A 166 6.24 -3.83 -11.35
N GLY A 167 5.07 -3.25 -11.14
CA GLY A 167 4.89 -2.17 -10.18
C GLY A 167 5.05 -2.63 -8.73
N ASN A 168 4.61 -3.85 -8.40
CA ASN A 168 4.81 -4.40 -7.07
C ASN A 168 6.28 -4.76 -6.80
N ALA A 169 7.03 -5.25 -7.79
CA ALA A 169 8.48 -5.41 -7.65
C ALA A 169 9.19 -4.08 -7.35
N VAL A 170 8.85 -3.00 -8.08
CA VAL A 170 9.37 -1.65 -7.76
C VAL A 170 8.97 -1.21 -6.35
N ARG A 171 7.73 -1.45 -5.92
CA ARG A 171 7.29 -1.12 -4.55
C ARG A 171 8.05 -1.91 -3.48
N ALA A 172 8.40 -3.16 -3.74
CA ALA A 172 9.18 -4.00 -2.83
C ALA A 172 10.56 -3.38 -2.54
N PHE A 173 11.27 -2.95 -3.59
CA PHE A 173 12.51 -2.19 -3.45
C PHE A 173 12.30 -0.89 -2.68
N ARG A 174 11.32 -0.07 -3.07
CA ARG A 174 11.06 1.20 -2.39
C ARG A 174 10.73 1.01 -0.91
N TYR A 175 10.01 -0.04 -0.54
CA TYR A 175 9.72 -0.34 0.87
C TYR A 175 10.99 -0.73 1.62
N ALA A 176 11.88 -1.51 1.01
CA ALA A 176 13.17 -1.79 1.62
C ALA A 176 14.02 -0.52 1.79
N LEU A 177 14.24 0.24 0.72
CA LEU A 177 15.16 1.37 0.70
C LEU A 177 14.65 2.58 1.48
N ILE A 178 13.35 2.84 1.47
CA ILE A 178 12.77 4.06 2.08
C ILE A 178 12.22 3.77 3.48
N LYS A 179 11.72 2.55 3.72
CA LYS A 179 11.02 2.20 4.96
C LYS A 179 11.79 1.17 5.81
N GLY A 180 12.88 0.60 5.27
CA GLY A 180 13.75 -0.36 5.95
C GLY A 180 13.16 -1.76 6.04
N PHE A 181 12.27 -2.15 5.12
CA PHE A 181 11.73 -3.50 5.10
C PHE A 181 12.73 -4.53 4.58
N GLN A 182 12.71 -5.73 5.16
CA GLN A 182 13.35 -6.92 4.63
C GLN A 182 12.30 -7.79 3.93
N TRP A 183 12.68 -8.50 2.88
CA TRP A 183 11.78 -9.35 2.12
C TRP A 183 11.72 -10.75 2.72
N GLY A 184 10.50 -11.28 2.84
CA GLY A 184 10.28 -12.70 3.07
C GLY A 184 10.55 -13.54 1.81
N PRO A 185 10.63 -14.87 1.95
CA PRO A 185 11.06 -15.76 0.88
C PRO A 185 10.16 -15.73 -0.35
N ASN A 186 8.83 -15.58 -0.20
CA ASN A 186 7.94 -15.53 -1.37
C ASN A 186 8.11 -14.23 -2.15
N LEU A 187 8.31 -13.11 -1.44
CA LEU A 187 8.61 -11.85 -2.07
C LEU A 187 9.98 -11.84 -2.76
N SER A 188 11.02 -12.39 -2.13
CA SER A 188 12.34 -12.54 -2.73
C SER A 188 12.26 -13.31 -4.05
N ARG A 189 11.54 -14.45 -4.05
CA ARG A 189 11.33 -15.27 -5.24
C ARG A 189 10.56 -14.51 -6.32
N PHE A 190 9.47 -13.85 -5.96
CA PHE A 190 8.67 -13.05 -6.89
C PHE A 190 9.50 -11.92 -7.52
N VAL A 191 10.35 -11.23 -6.76
CA VAL A 191 11.17 -10.16 -7.31
C VAL A 191 12.24 -10.72 -8.25
N ALA A 192 12.87 -11.84 -7.91
CA ALA A 192 13.83 -12.51 -8.80
C ALA A 192 13.20 -12.90 -10.13
N GLU A 193 12.03 -13.56 -10.11
CA GLU A 193 11.27 -13.92 -11.31
C GLU A 193 10.97 -12.70 -12.19
N ILE A 194 10.53 -11.59 -11.60
CA ILE A 194 10.27 -10.35 -12.37
C ILE A 194 11.56 -9.77 -12.96
N ILE A 195 12.67 -9.78 -12.21
CA ILE A 195 13.95 -9.30 -12.72
C ILE A 195 14.41 -10.13 -13.91
N ASP A 196 14.22 -11.45 -13.87
CA ASP A 196 14.60 -12.37 -14.94
C ASP A 196 13.67 -12.22 -16.16
N GLU A 197 12.37 -12.02 -15.94
CA GLU A 197 11.37 -11.89 -17.01
C GLU A 197 11.54 -10.60 -17.82
N ILE A 198 11.70 -9.45 -17.15
CA ILE A 198 11.63 -8.13 -17.80
C ILE A 198 12.93 -7.33 -17.76
N GLY A 199 13.93 -7.78 -16.98
CA GLY A 199 15.19 -7.08 -16.81
C GLY A 199 15.15 -5.89 -15.83
N TRP A 200 16.34 -5.50 -15.38
CA TRP A 200 16.53 -4.43 -14.39
C TRP A 200 16.14 -3.05 -14.92
N ASP A 201 16.50 -2.74 -16.16
CA ASP A 201 16.24 -1.43 -16.78
C ASP A 201 14.75 -1.15 -16.88
N ALA A 202 13.97 -2.18 -17.19
CA ALA A 202 12.53 -2.08 -17.20
C ALA A 202 11.97 -1.68 -15.82
N LEU A 203 12.54 -2.19 -14.72
CA LEU A 203 12.15 -1.82 -13.35
C LEU A 203 12.55 -0.37 -13.03
N ARG A 204 13.77 0.06 -13.38
CA ARG A 204 14.22 1.45 -13.22
C ARG A 204 13.29 2.43 -13.94
N ASP A 205 13.02 2.17 -15.21
CA ASP A 205 12.07 2.93 -16.02
C ASP A 205 10.67 3.00 -15.40
N LYS A 206 10.21 1.89 -14.83
CA LYS A 206 8.91 1.84 -14.16
C LYS A 206 8.90 2.70 -12.91
N GLU A 207 9.99 2.70 -12.14
CA GLU A 207 10.12 3.59 -10.99
C GLU A 207 10.02 5.05 -11.42
N LEU A 208 10.84 5.45 -12.39
CA LEU A 208 10.88 6.83 -12.87
C LEU A 208 9.50 7.29 -13.37
N ARG A 209 8.82 6.49 -14.19
CA ARG A 209 7.49 6.81 -14.71
C ARG A 209 6.40 6.88 -13.63
N SER A 210 6.48 6.03 -12.60
CA SER A 210 5.39 5.91 -11.60
C SER A 210 5.60 6.82 -10.39
N PHE A 211 6.84 7.06 -9.98
CA PHE A 211 7.20 7.75 -8.74
C PHE A 211 8.08 8.99 -8.95
N LYS A 212 8.65 9.18 -10.15
CA LYS A 212 9.56 10.29 -10.47
C LYS A 212 10.80 10.34 -9.57
N THR A 213 11.33 9.17 -9.22
CA THR A 213 12.52 8.97 -8.39
C THR A 213 13.40 7.87 -8.99
N GLY A 214 14.69 7.83 -8.66
CA GLY A 214 15.63 6.80 -9.09
C GLY A 214 16.30 6.07 -7.92
N TYR A 215 15.53 5.48 -6.99
CA TYR A 215 16.14 4.72 -5.89
C TYR A 215 16.76 3.41 -6.38
N LEU A 216 16.19 2.79 -7.42
CA LEU A 216 16.77 1.58 -8.00
C LEU A 216 18.12 1.86 -8.68
N GLU A 217 18.40 3.11 -9.09
CA GLU A 217 19.71 3.48 -9.65
C GLU A 217 20.84 3.40 -8.62
N THR A 218 20.51 3.48 -7.33
CA THR A 218 21.49 3.39 -6.25
C THR A 218 21.88 1.96 -5.91
N ILE A 219 21.31 0.94 -6.57
CA ILE A 219 21.55 -0.47 -6.24
C ILE A 219 22.65 -1.05 -7.12
N GLU A 220 23.62 -1.74 -6.52
CA GLU A 220 24.56 -2.61 -7.23
C GLU A 220 23.87 -3.89 -7.69
N ILE A 221 23.27 -3.85 -8.88
CA ILE A 221 22.41 -4.94 -9.36
C ILE A 221 23.14 -6.27 -9.52
N ASP A 222 24.39 -6.28 -9.97
CA ASP A 222 25.12 -7.54 -10.17
C ASP A 222 25.42 -8.23 -8.84
N ALA A 223 25.73 -7.45 -7.80
CA ALA A 223 25.91 -7.97 -6.45
C ALA A 223 24.58 -8.46 -5.87
N LEU A 224 23.52 -7.66 -6.02
CA LEU A 224 22.18 -8.03 -5.55
C LEU A 224 21.69 -9.32 -6.21
N LYS A 225 21.84 -9.48 -7.53
CA LYS A 225 21.40 -10.69 -8.25
C LYS A 225 22.13 -11.93 -7.77
N ARG A 226 23.46 -11.84 -7.57
CA ARG A 226 24.24 -12.97 -7.05
C ARG A 226 23.76 -13.39 -5.66
N GLU A 227 23.61 -12.43 -4.76
CA GLU A 227 23.17 -12.73 -3.40
C GLU A 227 21.72 -13.20 -3.35
N LEU A 228 20.84 -12.61 -4.14
CA LEU A 228 19.44 -13.03 -4.22
C LEU A 228 19.33 -14.48 -4.70
N ASN A 229 20.11 -14.88 -5.70
CA ASN A 229 20.13 -16.27 -6.18
C ASN A 229 20.68 -17.23 -5.13
N HIS A 230 21.74 -16.82 -4.42
CA HIS A 230 22.29 -17.61 -3.31
C HIS A 230 21.26 -17.77 -2.18
N HIS A 231 20.65 -16.68 -1.74
CA HIS A 231 19.59 -16.67 -0.74
C HIS A 231 18.42 -17.60 -1.09
N LEU A 232 17.97 -17.58 -2.34
CA LEU A 232 16.89 -18.46 -2.82
C LEU A 232 17.27 -19.96 -2.84
N SER A 233 18.57 -20.28 -2.79
CA SER A 233 19.08 -21.66 -2.70
C SER A 233 19.25 -22.14 -1.25
N GLU A 234 19.49 -21.24 -0.29
CA GLU A 234 19.81 -21.58 1.10
C GLU A 234 18.57 -21.71 2.01
N GLY A 235 17.41 -21.17 1.63
CA GLY A 235 16.14 -21.44 2.31
C GLY A 235 15.26 -20.21 2.58
N ASP A 236 14.40 -20.30 3.59
CA ASP A 236 13.29 -19.36 3.85
C ASP A 236 13.67 -18.14 4.72
N GLY A 237 14.88 -17.62 4.55
CA GLY A 237 15.37 -16.46 5.31
C GLY A 237 14.73 -15.12 4.92
N LEU A 238 15.13 -14.05 5.62
CA LEU A 238 14.83 -12.69 5.19
C LEU A 238 15.96 -12.15 4.31
N PHE A 239 15.60 -11.44 3.24
CA PHE A 239 16.55 -10.78 2.34
C PHE A 239 16.50 -9.27 2.51
N ASP A 240 17.65 -8.62 2.70
CA ASP A 240 17.74 -7.16 2.77
C ASP A 240 18.35 -6.59 1.49
N PRO A 241 17.54 -6.09 0.54
CA PRO A 241 18.08 -5.50 -0.68
C PRO A 241 18.76 -4.14 -0.43
N SER A 242 18.57 -3.50 0.74
CA SER A 242 19.22 -2.23 1.06
C SER A 242 20.72 -2.37 1.31
N ALA A 243 21.19 -3.58 1.65
CA ALA A 243 22.61 -3.90 1.79
C ALA A 243 23.42 -3.69 0.49
N PHE A 244 22.75 -3.61 -0.66
CA PHE A 244 23.36 -3.40 -1.99
C PHE A 244 23.25 -1.95 -2.46
N GLN A 245 22.83 -1.02 -1.61
CA GLN A 245 22.91 0.39 -1.95
C GLN A 245 24.38 0.80 -2.08
N ARG A 246 24.73 1.37 -3.23
CA ARG A 246 25.95 2.12 -3.44
C ARG A 246 26.06 3.13 -2.31
N ASN A 247 27.22 3.15 -1.64
CA ASN A 247 27.59 4.27 -0.78
C ASN A 247 27.75 5.51 -1.67
N VAL A 248 26.64 6.16 -2.00
CA VAL A 248 26.65 7.52 -2.50
C VAL A 248 27.01 8.34 -1.26
N GLN A 249 28.31 8.58 -1.09
CA GLN A 249 28.79 9.63 -0.19
C GLN A 249 27.86 10.82 -0.37
N LEU A 250 27.16 11.18 0.70
CA LEU A 250 26.17 12.25 0.76
C LEU A 250 26.76 13.50 0.08
N GLN A 251 26.44 13.73 -1.19
CA GLN A 251 26.43 15.08 -1.74
C GLN A 251 25.22 15.75 -1.09
N LEU A 252 25.42 16.22 0.13
CA LEU A 252 24.59 17.27 0.71
C LEU A 252 24.63 18.42 -0.29
N PRO A 253 23.49 18.84 -0.87
CA PRO A 253 23.45 20.15 -1.51
C PRO A 253 23.76 21.15 -0.41
N TYR A 254 24.87 21.86 -0.55
CA TYR A 254 25.14 23.03 0.26
C TYR A 254 23.90 23.93 0.21
N ALA A 255 23.46 24.36 1.40
CA ALA A 255 22.46 25.39 1.54
C ALA A 255 22.92 26.65 0.79
N GLN A 256 22.05 27.17 -0.07
CA GLN A 256 21.92 28.59 -0.36
C GLN A 256 20.46 28.96 -0.19
#